data_AF-A0A4Q8QZV5-F1
#
_entry.id   AF-A0A4Q8QZV5-F1
#
_cell.length_a   1.000
_cell.length_b   1.000
_cell.length_c   1.000
_cell.angle_alpha   90.00
_cell.angle_beta   90.00
_cell.angle_gamma   90.00
#
_symmetry.space_group_name_H-M   'P 1'
#
loop_
_entity.id
_entity.type
_entity.pdbx_description
1 polymer ?
#
loop_
_entity_poly.entity_id
_entity_poly.type
_entity_poly.pdbx_seq_one_letter_code
_entity_poly.pdbx_strand_id
1 'polypeptide(L)'
;MSAQFAYLGTSVPDWARELSSTDPLQRRLGAYALGEIGPAATEAMSDLAAALQDPVAFVRVWAAAALARVAPSGGESVTVLIAELGNELGFVRSLAAWHLGRLGPAFPGIEQALLPLRQLAGDQDPSVRVEAALALGMLEGKGAPPPELRSLCT
;
A
#
# COMPACT_ATOMS: atom_id res chain seq x y z
N MET A 1 -4.50 26.31 -19.97
CA MET A 1 -4.13 26.43 -18.54
C MET A 1 -4.11 25.03 -17.99
N SER A 2 -2.92 24.43 -17.87
CA SER A 2 -2.78 23.09 -17.30
C SER A 2 -3.26 23.15 -15.85
N ALA A 3 -4.26 22.36 -15.49
CA ALA A 3 -4.67 22.24 -14.10
C ALA A 3 -3.45 21.74 -13.31
N GLN A 4 -2.90 22.58 -12.45
CA GLN A 4 -1.82 22.19 -11.54
C GLN A 4 -2.45 21.29 -10.48
N PHE A 5 -2.35 19.99 -10.67
CA PHE A 5 -2.69 19.03 -9.64
C PHE A 5 -1.63 19.13 -8.54
N ALA A 6 -2.09 19.37 -7.33
CA ALA A 6 -1.23 19.64 -6.19
C ALA A 6 -1.81 19.02 -4.93
N TYR A 7 -0.92 18.60 -4.04
CA TYR A 7 -1.25 18.17 -2.69
C TYR A 7 -0.55 19.10 -1.71
N LEU A 8 -1.31 19.70 -0.79
CA LEU A 8 -0.85 20.74 0.13
C LEU A 8 -0.13 21.92 -0.57
N GLY A 9 -0.61 22.30 -1.76
CA GLY A 9 -0.02 23.38 -2.56
C GLY A 9 1.29 23.03 -3.28
N THR A 10 1.77 21.80 -3.14
CA THR A 10 2.99 21.30 -3.82
C THR A 10 2.61 20.46 -5.05
N SER A 11 3.32 20.68 -6.15
CA SER A 11 3.01 20.11 -7.47
C SER A 11 3.43 18.64 -7.60
N VAL A 12 2.91 17.93 -8.61
CA VAL A 12 3.33 16.55 -8.92
C VAL A 12 4.85 16.44 -9.15
N PRO A 13 5.51 17.27 -9.98
CA PRO A 13 6.96 17.18 -10.18
C PRO A 13 7.77 17.43 -8.91
N ASP A 14 7.28 18.29 -8.02
CA ASP A 14 7.95 18.56 -6.75
C ASP A 14 7.82 17.37 -5.80
N TRP A 15 6.65 16.75 -5.70
CA TRP A 15 6.48 15.52 -4.92
C TRP A 15 7.24 14.33 -5.50
N ALA A 16 7.38 14.25 -6.83
CA ALA A 16 8.22 13.24 -7.48
C ALA A 16 9.69 13.41 -7.07
N ARG A 17 10.18 14.65 -6.95
CA ARG A 17 11.55 14.93 -6.47
C ARG A 17 11.78 14.43 -5.04
N GLU A 18 10.78 14.53 -4.17
CA GLU A 18 10.87 14.06 -2.79
C GLU A 18 11.10 12.54 -2.69
N LEU A 19 10.70 11.76 -3.71
CA LEU A 19 10.98 10.31 -3.77
C LEU A 19 12.48 10.00 -3.86
N SER A 20 13.33 10.98 -4.18
CA SER A 20 14.79 10.85 -4.19
C SER A 20 15.47 11.50 -2.97
N SER A 21 14.71 11.93 -1.96
CA SER A 21 15.27 12.54 -0.75
C SER A 21 16.16 11.58 0.04
N THR A 22 17.18 12.12 0.70
CA THR A 22 18.02 11.35 1.64
C THR A 22 17.23 10.91 2.88
N ASP A 23 16.18 11.64 3.25
CA ASP A 23 15.31 11.31 4.39
C ASP A 23 14.19 10.34 3.94
N PRO A 24 14.13 9.11 4.49
CA PRO A 24 13.07 8.16 4.15
C PRO A 24 11.66 8.66 4.51
N LEU A 25 11.52 9.55 5.50
CA LEU A 25 10.22 10.12 5.84
C LEU A 25 9.72 11.09 4.77
N GLN A 26 10.62 11.85 4.14
CA GLN A 26 10.30 12.70 2.98
C GLN A 26 9.95 11.85 1.75
N ARG A 27 10.72 10.79 1.46
CA ARG A 27 10.39 9.88 0.34
C ARG A 27 9.00 9.28 0.49
N ARG A 28 8.69 8.78 1.70
CA ARG A 28 7.35 8.28 2.04
C ARG A 28 6.27 9.35 1.88
N LEU A 29 6.54 10.58 2.30
CA LEU A 29 5.60 11.69 2.15
C LEU A 29 5.34 12.00 0.67
N GLY A 30 6.38 12.00 -0.17
CA GLY A 30 6.25 12.14 -1.62
C GLY A 30 5.36 11.06 -2.22
N ALA A 31 5.60 9.80 -1.88
CA ALA A 31 4.76 8.69 -2.34
C ALA A 31 3.30 8.87 -1.90
N TYR A 32 3.08 9.19 -0.63
CA TYR A 32 1.74 9.45 -0.09
C TYR A 32 1.01 10.57 -0.85
N ALA A 33 1.67 11.72 -1.01
CA ALA A 33 1.10 12.88 -1.70
C ALA A 33 0.72 12.57 -3.14
N LEU A 34 1.57 11.86 -3.89
CA LEU A 34 1.28 11.42 -5.26
C LEU A 34 0.09 10.47 -5.32
N GLY A 35 -0.02 9.55 -4.35
CA GLY A 35 -1.20 8.68 -4.21
C GLY A 35 -2.49 9.45 -3.91
N GLU A 36 -2.42 10.52 -3.10
CA GLU A 36 -3.57 11.40 -2.84
C GLU A 36 -3.99 12.21 -4.06
N ILE A 37 -3.04 12.62 -4.91
CA ILE A 37 -3.32 13.25 -6.21
C ILE A 37 -4.00 12.25 -7.16
N GLY A 38 -3.64 10.97 -7.10
CA GLY A 38 -4.28 9.89 -7.86
C GLY A 38 -3.94 9.94 -9.36
N PRO A 39 -4.88 9.64 -10.28
CA PRO A 39 -4.60 9.51 -11.72
C PRO A 39 -3.93 10.74 -12.36
N ALA A 40 -4.12 11.92 -11.77
CA ALA A 40 -3.45 13.13 -12.24
C ALA A 40 -1.92 13.12 -12.05
N ALA A 41 -1.37 12.24 -11.22
CA ALA A 41 0.06 12.09 -10.98
C ALA A 41 0.72 11.06 -11.92
N THR A 42 0.10 10.74 -13.07
CA THR A 42 0.61 9.77 -14.05
C THR A 42 2.06 10.04 -14.47
N GLU A 43 2.48 11.31 -14.55
CA GLU A 43 3.86 11.67 -14.90
C GLU A 43 4.91 11.20 -13.87
N ALA A 44 4.53 10.95 -12.61
CA ALA A 44 5.41 10.46 -11.55
C ALA A 44 5.47 8.93 -11.45
N MET A 45 4.86 8.20 -12.39
CA MET A 45 4.81 6.73 -12.35
C MET A 45 6.20 6.10 -12.38
N SER A 46 7.14 6.63 -13.16
CA SER A 46 8.50 6.11 -13.22
C SER A 46 9.26 6.31 -11.91
N ASP A 47 9.08 7.46 -11.25
CA ASP A 47 9.70 7.73 -9.95
C ASP A 47 9.11 6.83 -8.86
N LEU A 48 7.79 6.65 -8.86
CA LEU A 48 7.11 5.74 -7.94
C LEU A 48 7.53 4.27 -8.16
N ALA A 49 7.70 3.84 -9.42
CA ALA A 49 8.19 2.50 -9.75
C ALA A 49 9.63 2.30 -9.24
N ALA A 50 10.50 3.30 -9.36
CA ALA A 50 11.83 3.24 -8.76
C ALA A 50 11.78 3.11 -7.22
N ALA A 51 10.85 3.83 -6.58
CA ALA A 51 10.65 3.76 -5.13
C ALA A 51 10.10 2.41 -4.62
N LEU A 52 9.64 1.51 -5.50
CA LEU A 52 9.35 0.13 -5.12
C LEU A 52 10.59 -0.67 -4.73
N GLN A 53 11.77 -0.21 -5.13
CA GLN A 53 13.05 -0.82 -4.77
C GLN A 53 13.77 -0.05 -3.65
N ASP A 54 13.06 0.83 -2.92
CA ASP A 54 13.64 1.61 -1.84
C ASP A 54 14.28 0.72 -0.77
N PRO A 55 15.46 1.08 -0.21
CA PRO A 55 16.06 0.32 0.87
C PRO A 55 15.17 0.24 2.12
N VAL A 56 14.26 1.19 2.32
CA VAL A 56 13.39 1.27 3.48
C VAL A 56 12.01 0.71 3.17
N ALA A 57 11.63 -0.35 3.89
CA ALA A 57 10.45 -1.13 3.60
C ALA A 57 9.12 -0.35 3.63
N PHE A 58 8.93 0.57 4.59
CA PHE A 58 7.71 1.37 4.61
C PHE A 58 7.61 2.29 3.38
N VAL A 59 8.74 2.77 2.84
CA VAL A 59 8.73 3.58 1.61
C VAL A 59 8.23 2.74 0.43
N ARG A 60 8.70 1.49 0.31
CA ARG A 60 8.22 0.54 -0.72
C ARG A 60 6.70 0.33 -0.63
N VAL A 61 6.18 0.14 0.58
CA VAL A 61 4.72 -0.03 0.80
C VAL A 61 3.93 1.20 0.37
N TRP A 62 4.37 2.40 0.74
CA TRP A 62 3.70 3.64 0.35
C TRP A 62 3.82 3.91 -1.16
N ALA A 63 4.95 3.60 -1.79
CA ALA A 63 5.13 3.69 -3.23
C ALA A 63 4.19 2.74 -3.99
N ALA A 64 4.06 1.49 -3.53
CA ALA A 64 3.13 0.52 -4.09
C ALA A 64 1.67 0.97 -3.95
N ALA A 65 1.29 1.47 -2.78
CA ALA A 65 -0.04 2.02 -2.54
C ALA A 65 -0.33 3.24 -3.44
N ALA A 66 0.65 4.11 -3.63
CA ALA A 66 0.53 5.27 -4.51
C ALA A 66 0.36 4.83 -5.97
N LEU A 67 1.20 3.92 -6.48
CA LEU A 67 1.05 3.38 -7.83
C LEU A 67 -0.32 2.77 -8.07
N ALA A 68 -0.84 2.01 -7.11
CA ALA A 68 -2.17 1.43 -7.22
C ALA A 68 -3.29 2.49 -7.37
N ARG A 69 -3.11 3.69 -6.78
CA ARG A 69 -4.05 4.82 -6.88
C ARG A 69 -3.86 5.66 -8.14
N VAL A 70 -2.62 5.81 -8.59
CA VAL A 70 -2.27 6.56 -9.81
C VAL A 70 -2.65 5.76 -11.06
N ALA A 71 -2.32 4.47 -11.08
CA ALA A 71 -2.57 3.54 -12.18
C ALA A 71 -3.07 2.18 -11.64
N PRO A 72 -4.40 1.95 -11.59
CA PRO A 72 -5.01 0.74 -11.05
C PRO A 72 -4.84 -0.52 -11.94
N SER A 73 -3.63 -0.90 -12.31
CA SER A 73 -3.33 -2.03 -13.21
C SER A 73 -3.02 -3.34 -12.49
N GLY A 74 -2.96 -3.35 -11.15
CA GLY A 74 -2.81 -4.58 -10.36
C GLY A 74 -1.37 -5.05 -10.15
N GLY A 75 -0.60 -5.17 -11.22
CA GLY A 75 0.60 -6.01 -11.25
C GLY A 75 1.65 -5.73 -10.17
N GLU A 76 2.42 -4.66 -10.34
CA GLU A 76 3.61 -4.43 -9.51
C GLU A 76 3.25 -4.01 -8.09
N SER A 77 2.24 -3.14 -7.94
CA SER A 77 1.76 -2.66 -6.65
C SER A 77 1.31 -3.80 -5.73
N VAL A 78 0.48 -4.73 -6.23
CA VAL A 78 0.00 -5.86 -5.42
C VAL A 78 1.14 -6.82 -5.10
N THR A 79 2.04 -7.08 -6.04
CA THR A 79 3.21 -7.95 -5.82
C THR A 79 4.09 -7.45 -4.68
N VAL A 80 4.42 -6.15 -4.68
CA VAL A 80 5.24 -5.54 -3.62
C VAL A 80 4.51 -5.58 -2.28
N LEU A 81 3.22 -5.21 -2.25
CA LEU A 81 2.44 -5.26 -1.01
C LEU A 81 2.36 -6.68 -0.44
N ILE A 82 2.20 -7.70 -1.28
CA ILE A 82 2.22 -9.12 -0.84
C ILE A 82 3.58 -9.50 -0.26
N ALA A 83 4.68 -9.10 -0.90
CA ALA A 83 6.02 -9.38 -0.40
C ALA A 83 6.26 -8.79 0.99
N GLU A 84 5.77 -7.57 1.23
CA GLU A 84 5.92 -6.87 2.51
C GLU A 84 5.06 -7.45 3.65
N LEU A 85 4.10 -8.35 3.36
CA LEU A 85 3.44 -9.16 4.39
C LEU A 85 4.41 -10.12 5.11
N GLY A 86 5.56 -10.43 4.50
CA GLY A 86 6.62 -11.25 5.11
C GLY A 86 7.72 -10.45 5.80
N ASN A 87 7.58 -9.13 5.94
CA ASN A 87 8.63 -8.26 6.48
C ASN A 87 8.97 -8.58 7.95
N GLU A 88 10.21 -8.37 8.37
CA GLU A 88 10.64 -8.59 9.76
C GLU A 88 9.91 -7.67 10.76
N LEU A 89 9.59 -6.44 10.34
CA LEU A 89 8.91 -5.45 11.17
C LEU A 89 7.39 -5.65 11.14
N GLY A 90 6.79 -5.91 12.30
CA GLY A 90 5.32 -6.06 12.43
C GLY A 90 4.55 -4.86 11.87
N PHE A 91 5.03 -3.64 12.12
CA PHE A 91 4.46 -2.43 11.55
C PHE A 91 4.38 -2.48 10.01
N VAL A 92 5.43 -2.93 9.32
CA VAL A 92 5.43 -3.01 7.84
C VAL A 92 4.45 -4.07 7.36
N ARG A 93 4.40 -5.23 8.00
CA ARG A 93 3.42 -6.28 7.68
C ARG A 93 1.99 -5.78 7.81
N SER A 94 1.68 -5.10 8.93
CA SER A 94 0.37 -4.52 9.18
C SER A 94 -0.01 -3.43 8.16
N LEU A 95 0.94 -2.58 7.80
CA LEU A 95 0.74 -1.51 6.82
C LEU A 95 0.47 -2.07 5.41
N ALA A 96 1.21 -3.10 5.01
CA ALA A 96 0.99 -3.79 3.75
C ALA A 96 -0.40 -4.45 3.70
N ALA A 97 -0.81 -5.13 4.78
CA ALA A 97 -2.14 -5.73 4.89
C ALA A 97 -3.25 -4.68 4.79
N TRP A 98 -3.09 -3.56 5.51
CA TRP A 98 -4.02 -2.45 5.49
C TRP A 98 -4.22 -1.88 4.07
N HIS A 99 -3.12 -1.66 3.34
CA HIS A 99 -3.20 -1.17 1.96
C HIS A 99 -3.87 -2.18 1.02
N LEU A 100 -3.52 -3.47 1.11
CA LEU A 100 -4.17 -4.53 0.31
C LEU A 100 -5.69 -4.56 0.53
N GLY A 101 -6.14 -4.51 1.79
CA GLY A 101 -7.57 -4.46 2.10
C GLY A 101 -8.29 -3.29 1.45
N ARG A 102 -7.64 -2.11 1.43
CA ARG A 102 -8.21 -0.87 0.88
C ARG A 102 -8.22 -0.78 -0.64
N LEU A 103 -7.42 -1.58 -1.34
CA LEU A 103 -7.57 -1.72 -2.79
C LEU A 103 -8.94 -2.30 -3.15
N GLY A 104 -9.47 -3.16 -2.27
CA GLY A 104 -10.80 -3.72 -2.37
C GLY A 104 -10.89 -4.91 -3.33
N PRO A 105 -12.02 -5.63 -3.30
CA PRO A 105 -12.19 -6.91 -4.00
C PRO A 105 -12.16 -6.83 -5.53
N ALA A 106 -12.41 -5.64 -6.09
CA ALA A 106 -12.45 -5.41 -7.53
C ALA A 106 -11.08 -5.00 -8.12
N PHE A 107 -10.05 -4.84 -7.29
CA PHE A 107 -8.74 -4.42 -7.78
C PHE A 107 -8.05 -5.55 -8.54
N PRO A 108 -7.48 -5.31 -9.74
CA PRO A 108 -6.84 -6.39 -10.51
C PRO A 108 -5.69 -7.06 -9.75
N GLY A 109 -5.63 -8.39 -9.76
CA GLY A 109 -4.55 -9.16 -9.10
C GLY A 109 -4.71 -9.32 -7.59
N ILE A 110 -5.72 -8.70 -6.96
CA ILE A 110 -5.90 -8.72 -5.52
C ILE A 110 -6.17 -10.11 -4.94
N GLU A 111 -6.67 -11.04 -5.76
CA GLU A 111 -6.89 -12.43 -5.39
C GLU A 111 -5.61 -13.13 -4.92
N GLN A 112 -4.45 -12.68 -5.39
CA GLN A 112 -3.14 -13.22 -4.99
C GLN A 112 -2.81 -12.92 -3.51
N ALA A 113 -3.42 -11.87 -2.94
CA ALA A 113 -3.20 -11.48 -1.55
C ALA A 113 -3.97 -12.33 -0.55
N LEU A 114 -5.00 -13.08 -0.97
CA LEU A 114 -5.88 -13.80 -0.05
C LEU A 114 -5.15 -14.87 0.77
N LEU A 115 -4.29 -15.67 0.13
CA LEU A 115 -3.54 -16.71 0.84
C LEU A 115 -2.47 -16.12 1.79
N PRO A 116 -1.61 -15.20 1.35
CA PRO A 116 -0.67 -14.50 2.24
C PRO A 116 -1.35 -13.83 3.43
N LEU A 117 -2.48 -13.15 3.22
CA LEU A 117 -3.23 -12.51 4.32
C LEU A 117 -3.81 -13.53 5.29
N ARG A 118 -4.28 -14.69 4.83
CA ARG A 118 -4.74 -15.77 5.72
C ARG A 118 -3.61 -16.34 6.57
N GLN A 119 -2.41 -16.45 6.01
CA GLN A 119 -1.23 -16.83 6.78
C GLN A 119 -0.86 -15.75 7.80
N LEU A 120 -0.92 -14.48 7.39
CA LEU A 120 -0.64 -13.33 8.25
C LEU A 120 -1.66 -13.17 9.39
N ALA A 121 -2.88 -13.68 9.24
CA ALA A 121 -3.83 -13.73 10.34
C ALA A 121 -3.33 -14.58 11.53
N GLY A 122 -2.35 -15.48 11.32
CA GLY A 122 -1.65 -16.23 12.36
C GLY A 122 -0.38 -15.57 12.90
N ASP A 123 -0.14 -14.29 12.60
CA ASP A 123 1.06 -13.58 13.04
C ASP A 123 1.22 -13.52 14.57
N GLN A 124 2.46 -13.45 15.03
CA GLN A 124 2.78 -13.36 16.45
C GLN A 124 2.31 -12.03 17.05
N ASP A 125 2.33 -10.95 16.27
CA ASP A 125 1.89 -9.63 16.67
C ASP A 125 0.35 -9.51 16.56
N PRO A 126 -0.37 -9.25 17.67
CA PRO A 126 -1.83 -9.07 17.65
C PRO A 126 -2.31 -7.98 16.70
N SER A 127 -1.58 -6.86 16.58
CA SER A 127 -1.95 -5.77 15.68
C SER A 127 -1.88 -6.22 14.22
N VAL A 128 -0.87 -7.03 13.87
CA VAL A 128 -0.74 -7.60 12.53
C VAL A 128 -1.86 -8.59 12.22
N ARG A 129 -2.22 -9.45 13.17
CA ARG A 129 -3.36 -10.39 13.00
C ARG A 129 -4.66 -9.67 12.71
N VAL A 130 -4.94 -8.60 13.46
CA VAL A 130 -6.16 -7.80 13.30
C VAL A 130 -6.19 -7.16 11.91
N GLU A 131 -5.10 -6.53 11.47
CA GLU A 131 -5.05 -5.91 10.15
C GLU A 131 -5.19 -6.93 9.02
N ALA A 132 -4.57 -8.10 9.14
CA ALA A 132 -4.73 -9.18 8.18
C ALA A 132 -6.18 -9.67 8.09
N ALA A 133 -6.85 -9.84 9.23
CA ALA A 133 -8.24 -10.25 9.30
C ALA A 133 -9.19 -9.18 8.71
N LEU A 134 -8.95 -7.90 9.01
CA LEU A 134 -9.70 -6.78 8.44
C LEU A 134 -9.53 -6.72 6.92
N ALA A 135 -8.31 -6.85 6.42
CA ALA A 135 -8.01 -6.87 4.99
C ALA A 135 -8.77 -8.00 4.29
N LEU A 136 -8.75 -9.22 4.84
CA LEU A 136 -9.55 -10.34 4.31
C LEU A 136 -11.05 -10.04 4.30
N GLY A 137 -11.58 -9.45 5.38
CA GLY A 137 -12.97 -9.05 5.45
C GLY A 137 -13.38 -8.05 4.36
N MET A 138 -12.49 -7.11 4.03
CA MET A 138 -12.69 -6.16 2.93
C MET A 138 -12.65 -6.85 1.57
N LEU A 139 -11.67 -7.73 1.34
CA LEU A 139 -11.48 -8.42 0.05
C LEU A 139 -12.49 -9.54 -0.22
N GLU A 140 -13.12 -10.11 0.81
CA GLU A 140 -14.19 -11.11 0.64
C GLU A 140 -15.59 -10.46 0.57
N GLY A 141 -15.66 -9.12 0.55
CA GLY A 141 -16.93 -8.39 0.43
C GLY A 141 -17.81 -8.42 1.68
N LYS A 142 -17.25 -8.78 2.84
CA LYS A 142 -17.99 -8.89 4.11
C LYS A 142 -17.84 -7.66 5.01
N GLY A 143 -16.93 -6.73 4.73
CA GLY A 143 -16.67 -5.52 5.52
C GLY A 143 -16.21 -5.78 6.97
N ALA A 144 -16.20 -7.05 7.39
CA ALA A 144 -15.83 -7.57 8.69
C ALA A 144 -14.98 -8.83 8.49
N PRO A 145 -14.00 -9.11 9.36
CA PRO A 145 -13.16 -10.29 9.25
C PRO A 145 -14.03 -11.56 9.20
N PRO A 146 -13.67 -12.56 8.38
CA PRO A 146 -14.35 -13.85 8.31
C PRO A 146 -14.60 -14.42 9.72
N PRO A 147 -15.74 -15.08 9.98
CA PRO A 147 -16.07 -15.62 11.29
C PRO A 147 -14.94 -16.45 11.92
N GLU A 148 -14.19 -17.16 11.08
CA GLU A 148 -13.09 -18.04 11.45
C GLU A 148 -11.87 -17.27 12.01
N LEU A 149 -11.73 -15.98 11.72
CA LEU A 149 -10.62 -15.14 12.16
C LEU A 149 -10.98 -14.26 13.37
N ARG A 150 -12.24 -14.27 13.83
CA ARG A 150 -12.67 -13.46 14.99
C ARG A 150 -12.00 -13.87 16.30
N SER A 151 -11.62 -15.14 16.43
CA SER A 151 -10.87 -15.67 17.59
C SER A 151 -9.42 -15.19 17.66
N LEU A 152 -8.89 -14.61 16.58
CA LEU A 152 -7.51 -14.13 16.51
C LEU A 152 -7.38 -12.67 17.00
N CYS A 153 -8.52 -11.98 17.17
CA CYS A 153 -8.63 -10.60 17.64
C CYS A 153 -8.82 -10.47 19.16
N THR A 154 -8.89 -11.58 19.90
CA THR A 154 -8.99 -11.63 21.38
C THR A 154 -7.67 -12.05 22.00
#